data_AF-A0ABD3LZE5-F1
#
_entry.id   AF-A0ABD3LZE5-F1
#
_cell.length_a   1.000
_cell.length_b   1.000
_cell.length_c   1.000
_cell.angle_alpha   90.00
_cell.angle_beta   90.00
_cell.angle_gamma   90.00
#
_symmetry.space_group_name_H-M   'P 1'
#
loop_
_entity.id
_entity.type
_entity.pdbx_description
1 polymer ?
#
loop_
_entity_poly.entity_id
_entity_poly.type
_entity_poly.pdbx_seq_one_letter_code
_entity_poly.pdbx_strand_id
1 'polypeptide(L)'
;MESSLSCPCCSFLSRGDIFLPNIRDEEGSNNDDGVVTTAEADLPSLQDLIIPPNEAWDRMLKIEPYGKDTTESGRVLMVDTHGHPHLQRETQYADKYGTTTFVDGLVVSLTCAVSPLDWKDALVYASHSSYILPALGVHPWYLSDIMISNVDTVQSTDDIATFLNWDWLTELETQLSQHPHLLVGEIGLCKMARFVREFPKDKGGKNTALQLQTLVFRKQLDLAAKWSRPVTVHCVNAHGLFMEVMRDVLKEVQHSCIEKNGCWRKAFPPAIAMHSFTGTAHHVCEILEFEEQLLASVDGFGTSGKKPKRTQTQQPDHSGIADVGAQLISDGRTNPLFYFGFSHSVNHLMCTSDKARKKGVETVRSIPSDRLLVESDVHASDDVVLGTAGAIAYVAHARCERIEDVAETCARNGLRFLSSFDLAVSH
;
A
#
# COMPACT_ATOMS: atom_id res chain seq x y z
N MET A 1 -27.53 -24.29 -19.97
CA MET A 1 -26.31 -23.59 -20.42
C MET A 1 -26.39 -22.18 -19.88
N GLU A 2 -26.05 -22.01 -18.60
CA GLU A 2 -25.86 -20.70 -17.99
C GLU A 2 -24.36 -20.44 -18.01
N SER A 3 -23.93 -19.43 -18.78
CA SER A 3 -22.55 -18.96 -18.78
C SER A 3 -22.31 -18.16 -17.50
N SER A 4 -21.48 -18.71 -16.61
CA SER A 4 -20.90 -18.00 -15.46
C SER A 4 -20.05 -16.82 -15.97
N LEU A 5 -20.65 -15.63 -16.02
CA LEU A 5 -19.94 -14.37 -16.26
C LEU A 5 -19.15 -14.02 -14.99
N SER A 6 -17.87 -14.37 -14.96
CA SER A 6 -16.92 -13.93 -13.94
C SER A 6 -16.74 -12.39 -14.01
N CYS A 7 -16.75 -11.70 -12.87
CA CYS A 7 -16.43 -10.26 -12.79
C CYS A 7 -15.08 -9.97 -13.47
N PRO A 8 -14.95 -8.94 -14.33
CA PRO A 8 -13.68 -8.54 -14.93
C PRO A 8 -12.56 -8.29 -13.89
N CYS A 9 -12.92 -7.77 -12.71
CA CYS A 9 -12.05 -7.58 -11.55
C CYS A 9 -11.39 -8.87 -11.02
N CYS A 10 -12.03 -10.03 -11.24
CA CYS A 10 -11.54 -11.34 -10.81
C CYS A 10 -10.63 -11.99 -11.86
N SER A 11 -10.46 -11.36 -13.03
CA SER A 11 -9.70 -11.95 -14.14
C SER A 11 -8.19 -11.73 -14.07
N PHE A 12 -7.73 -10.72 -13.31
CA PHE A 12 -6.33 -10.27 -13.24
C PHE A 12 -5.33 -11.38 -12.87
N LEU A 13 -5.69 -12.29 -11.96
CA LEU A 13 -4.83 -13.40 -11.56
C LEU A 13 -5.22 -14.75 -12.18
N SER A 14 -6.28 -14.79 -12.99
CA SER A 14 -6.76 -16.03 -13.64
C SER A 14 -6.11 -16.32 -15.00
N ARG A 15 -5.48 -15.31 -15.63
CA ARG A 15 -4.75 -15.48 -16.90
C ARG A 15 -3.26 -15.59 -16.61
N GLY A 16 -2.73 -16.79 -16.84
CA GLY A 16 -1.33 -17.17 -16.68
C GLY A 16 -0.34 -16.49 -17.65
N ASP A 17 -0.64 -15.29 -18.15
CA ASP A 17 0.11 -14.62 -19.23
C ASP A 17 0.77 -13.31 -18.76
N ILE A 18 1.26 -13.27 -17.52
CA ILE A 18 2.31 -12.30 -17.16
C ILE A 18 3.63 -13.04 -17.33
N PHE A 19 4.28 -12.82 -18.47
CA PHE A 19 5.62 -13.32 -18.73
C PHE A 19 6.60 -12.63 -17.78
N LEU A 20 6.85 -13.25 -16.63
CA LEU A 20 7.89 -12.84 -15.69
C LEU A 20 9.22 -13.41 -16.20
N PRO A 21 10.24 -12.58 -16.48
CA PRO A 21 11.56 -13.11 -16.81
C PRO A 21 12.12 -13.92 -15.64
N ASN A 22 12.61 -15.13 -15.93
CA ASN A 22 13.24 -16.03 -14.96
C ASN A 22 14.51 -15.39 -14.39
N ILE A 23 14.52 -15.01 -13.11
CA ILE A 23 15.73 -14.54 -12.45
C ILE A 23 16.29 -15.68 -11.60
N ARG A 24 17.40 -16.27 -12.06
CA ARG A 24 18.32 -17.03 -11.21
C ARG A 24 19.35 -16.05 -10.66
N ASP A 25 19.36 -15.86 -9.34
CA ASP A 25 20.40 -15.09 -8.67
C ASP A 25 21.69 -15.93 -8.62
N GLU A 26 22.76 -15.43 -9.24
CA GLU A 26 24.12 -15.93 -8.99
C GLU A 26 24.74 -15.19 -7.80
N GLU A 27 25.44 -16.00 -7.00
CA GLU A 27 26.07 -15.68 -5.72
C GLU A 27 26.95 -14.42 -5.75
N GLY A 28 26.87 -13.65 -4.67
CA GLY A 28 27.56 -12.37 -4.52
C GLY A 28 29.08 -12.46 -4.62
N SER A 29 29.66 -11.45 -5.28
CA SER A 29 31.05 -11.06 -5.08
C SER A 29 31.11 -9.75 -4.29
N ASN A 30 31.64 -9.84 -3.07
CA ASN A 30 32.08 -8.73 -2.24
C ASN A 30 32.95 -7.72 -3.01
N ASN A 31 32.78 -6.43 -2.73
CA ASN A 31 33.81 -5.36 -2.72
C ASN A 31 33.14 -4.13 -2.09
N ASP A 32 33.28 -3.93 -0.77
CA ASP A 32 34.35 -3.22 -0.04
C ASP A 32 34.22 -1.68 -0.12
N ASP A 33 34.09 -1.11 1.08
CA ASP A 33 33.69 0.25 1.39
C ASP A 33 34.84 1.26 1.17
N GLY A 34 34.57 2.30 0.38
CA GLY A 34 35.49 3.41 0.15
C GLY A 34 34.80 4.75 0.35
N VAL A 35 34.70 5.21 1.60
CA VAL A 35 34.30 6.58 1.93
C VAL A 35 35.35 7.56 1.39
N VAL A 36 34.96 8.44 0.46
CA VAL A 36 35.74 9.62 0.09
C VAL A 36 34.92 10.86 0.40
N THR A 37 35.29 11.53 1.48
CA THR A 37 34.83 12.88 1.83
C THR A 37 35.65 13.91 1.07
N THR A 38 35.02 14.76 0.27
CA THR A 38 35.60 16.07 -0.09
C THR A 38 34.53 17.15 -0.14
N ALA A 39 34.95 18.32 0.31
CA ALA A 39 34.19 19.48 0.77
C ALA A 39 33.32 20.19 -0.28
N GLU A 40 32.37 20.96 0.28
CA GLU A 40 31.42 21.88 -0.34
C GLU A 40 32.06 22.86 -1.33
N ALA A 41 31.40 23.04 -2.48
CA ALA A 41 31.44 24.26 -3.27
C ALA A 41 30.06 24.49 -3.92
N ASP A 42 29.46 25.64 -3.62
CA ASP A 42 28.20 26.13 -4.16
C ASP A 42 28.26 26.30 -5.69
N LEU A 43 27.54 25.43 -6.40
CA LEU A 43 26.99 25.65 -7.74
C LEU A 43 25.52 25.18 -7.65
N PRO A 44 24.51 25.93 -8.11
CA PRO A 44 23.17 25.38 -8.23
C PRO A 44 23.25 24.27 -9.28
N SER A 45 23.23 23.03 -8.82
CA SER A 45 23.51 21.89 -9.66
C SER A 45 22.25 21.64 -10.50
N LEU A 46 22.43 21.26 -11.76
CA LEU A 46 21.32 20.78 -12.60
C LEU A 46 20.61 19.52 -12.04
N GLN A 47 20.94 19.07 -10.84
CA GLN A 47 20.27 18.01 -10.06
C GLN A 47 19.18 18.56 -9.11
N ASP A 48 18.99 19.89 -9.04
CA ASP A 48 18.10 20.56 -8.07
C ASP A 48 16.61 20.62 -8.48
N LEU A 49 16.24 20.19 -9.70
CA LEU A 49 14.83 20.10 -10.10
C LEU A 49 14.41 18.66 -10.37
N ILE A 50 13.36 18.25 -9.67
CA ILE A 50 12.60 17.04 -9.99
C ILE A 50 12.08 17.19 -11.43
N ILE A 51 12.36 16.20 -12.28
CA ILE A 51 11.87 16.21 -13.66
C ILE A 51 10.34 16.19 -13.65
N PRO A 52 9.68 16.90 -14.57
CA PRO A 52 8.24 17.00 -14.57
C PRO A 52 7.57 15.65 -14.93
N PRO A 53 6.33 15.41 -14.46
CA PRO A 53 5.60 14.16 -14.70
C PRO A 53 5.57 13.65 -16.14
N ASN A 54 5.39 14.54 -17.12
CA ASN A 54 5.35 14.17 -18.54
C ASN A 54 6.72 13.73 -19.08
N GLU A 55 7.82 14.37 -18.63
CA GLU A 55 9.17 13.95 -19.01
C GLU A 55 9.53 12.62 -18.34
N ALA A 56 9.12 12.44 -17.08
CA ALA A 56 9.29 11.16 -16.38
C ALA A 56 8.58 10.03 -17.13
N TRP A 57 7.34 10.26 -17.57
CA TRP A 57 6.58 9.31 -18.39
C TRP A 57 7.27 9.01 -19.72
N ASP A 58 7.73 10.05 -20.45
CA ASP A 58 8.47 9.87 -21.70
C ASP A 58 9.74 9.03 -21.52
N ARG A 59 10.41 9.14 -20.37
CA ARG A 59 11.57 8.30 -20.04
C ARG A 59 11.14 6.85 -19.84
N MET A 60 10.09 6.58 -19.06
CA MET A 60 9.57 5.22 -18.83
C MET A 60 9.23 4.48 -20.14
N LEU A 61 8.72 5.22 -21.14
CA LEU A 61 8.44 4.67 -22.47
C LEU A 61 9.67 4.33 -23.31
N LYS A 62 10.85 4.87 -22.97
CA LYS A 62 12.09 4.80 -23.74
C LYS A 62 13.19 3.98 -23.05
N ILE A 63 12.91 3.34 -21.91
CA ILE A 63 13.90 2.56 -21.17
C ILE A 63 14.30 1.34 -22.02
N GLU A 64 15.42 1.45 -22.74
CA GLU A 64 16.01 0.28 -23.39
C GLU A 64 16.47 -0.71 -22.31
N PRO A 65 16.13 -2.01 -22.43
CA PRO A 65 16.43 -2.98 -21.40
C PRO A 65 17.94 -3.12 -21.24
N TYR A 66 18.46 -2.67 -20.10
CA TYR A 66 19.89 -2.77 -19.80
C TYR A 66 20.20 -4.16 -19.23
N GLY A 67 20.43 -5.12 -20.13
CA GLY A 67 21.06 -6.41 -19.81
C GLY A 67 20.24 -7.37 -18.95
N LYS A 68 19.82 -8.47 -19.59
CA LYS A 68 19.13 -9.68 -19.08
C LYS A 68 17.60 -9.61 -19.00
N ASP A 69 17.02 -10.63 -19.64
CA ASP A 69 15.63 -11.10 -19.62
C ASP A 69 14.56 -10.04 -19.39
N THR A 70 14.03 -9.49 -20.48
CA THR A 70 12.82 -8.67 -20.45
C THR A 70 11.75 -9.27 -21.34
N THR A 71 10.50 -9.04 -20.94
CA THR A 71 9.32 -9.16 -21.79
C THR A 71 9.59 -8.49 -23.14
N GLU A 72 9.00 -9.02 -24.23
CA GLU A 72 9.28 -8.64 -25.63
C GLU A 72 9.18 -7.13 -25.97
N SER A 73 8.80 -6.23 -25.05
CA SER A 73 8.54 -4.82 -25.33
C SER A 73 9.54 -3.79 -24.81
N GLY A 74 10.54 -4.12 -23.98
CA GLY A 74 11.54 -3.14 -23.50
C GLY A 74 10.93 -1.88 -22.84
N ARG A 75 9.97 -2.06 -21.93
CA ARG A 75 9.31 -0.96 -21.19
C ARG A 75 9.21 -1.32 -19.71
N VAL A 76 9.31 -0.34 -18.83
CA VAL A 76 9.14 -0.54 -17.39
C VAL A 76 7.66 -0.44 -17.01
N LEU A 77 7.13 -1.50 -16.41
CA LEU A 77 5.81 -1.52 -15.79
C LEU A 77 5.78 -0.51 -14.63
N MET A 78 4.74 0.32 -14.57
CA MET A 78 4.47 1.17 -13.42
C MET A 78 3.36 0.58 -12.57
N VAL A 79 3.48 0.67 -11.26
CA VAL A 79 2.44 0.23 -10.32
C VAL A 79 2.04 1.41 -9.45
N ASP A 80 0.82 1.88 -9.67
CA ASP A 80 0.16 2.89 -8.87
C ASP A 80 -0.55 2.21 -7.70
N THR A 81 0.02 2.31 -6.50
CA THR A 81 -0.53 1.64 -5.32
C THR A 81 -1.67 2.38 -4.63
N HIS A 82 -2.03 3.59 -5.08
CA HIS A 82 -3.11 4.35 -4.47
C HIS A 82 -3.62 5.51 -5.35
N GLY A 83 -4.94 5.57 -5.54
CA GLY A 83 -5.60 6.77 -6.06
C GLY A 83 -7.11 6.66 -6.01
N HIS A 84 -7.80 7.74 -6.38
CA HIS A 84 -9.26 7.83 -6.42
C HIS A 84 -9.81 8.17 -7.82
N PRO A 85 -9.31 7.58 -8.92
CA PRO A 85 -9.71 7.97 -10.27
C PRO A 85 -11.20 7.73 -10.58
N HIS A 86 -11.89 6.87 -9.82
CA HIS A 86 -13.33 6.65 -9.96
C HIS A 86 -14.17 7.87 -9.59
N LEU A 87 -13.64 8.80 -8.77
CA LEU A 87 -14.37 9.99 -8.34
C LEU A 87 -14.49 11.05 -9.44
N GLN A 88 -13.64 10.97 -10.48
CA GLN A 88 -13.67 11.84 -11.67
C GLN A 88 -13.80 13.33 -11.31
N ARG A 89 -12.98 13.79 -10.36
CA ARG A 89 -12.91 15.20 -9.96
C ARG A 89 -12.00 15.98 -10.92
N GLU A 90 -11.67 17.21 -10.54
CA GLU A 90 -10.79 18.08 -11.32
C GLU A 90 -9.43 17.43 -11.60
N THR A 91 -8.96 17.61 -12.83
CA THR A 91 -7.65 17.16 -13.30
C THR A 91 -6.53 18.07 -12.81
N GLN A 92 -5.40 17.48 -12.44
CA GLN A 92 -4.21 18.16 -11.94
C GLN A 92 -3.09 18.19 -12.98
N TYR A 93 -2.93 17.13 -13.77
CA TYR A 93 -1.84 17.00 -14.74
C TYR A 93 -2.36 17.10 -16.18
N ALA A 94 -3.51 16.52 -16.48
CA ALA A 94 -4.08 16.52 -17.83
C ALA A 94 -4.29 17.96 -18.36
N ASP A 95 -4.73 18.89 -17.51
CA ASP A 95 -4.89 20.31 -17.91
C ASP A 95 -3.56 21.00 -18.25
N LYS A 96 -2.46 20.56 -17.62
CA LYS A 96 -1.14 21.18 -17.76
C LYS A 96 -0.28 20.54 -18.84
N TYR A 97 -0.37 19.23 -18.99
CA TYR A 97 0.52 18.43 -19.82
C TYR A 97 -0.21 17.68 -20.95
N GLY A 98 -1.54 17.76 -21.00
CA GLY A 98 -2.39 16.98 -21.89
C GLY A 98 -2.79 15.64 -21.27
N THR A 99 -3.91 15.10 -21.76
CA THR A 99 -4.41 13.79 -21.36
C THR A 99 -3.44 12.69 -21.77
N THR A 100 -3.06 11.83 -20.83
CA THR A 100 -2.29 10.62 -21.11
C THR A 100 -3.18 9.41 -20.91
N THR A 101 -3.30 8.56 -21.92
CA THR A 101 -4.17 7.38 -21.84
C THR A 101 -3.53 6.32 -20.95
N PHE A 102 -4.31 5.74 -20.05
CA PHE A 102 -3.93 4.53 -19.32
C PHE A 102 -3.60 3.42 -20.32
N VAL A 103 -2.42 2.81 -20.20
CA VAL A 103 -1.95 1.77 -21.12
C VAL A 103 -1.97 0.43 -20.39
N ASP A 104 -2.96 -0.40 -20.73
CA ASP A 104 -3.05 -1.78 -20.25
C ASP A 104 -1.73 -2.52 -20.50
N GLY A 105 -1.27 -3.28 -19.50
CA GLY A 105 0.00 -3.99 -19.56
C GLY A 105 1.24 -3.15 -19.24
N LEU A 106 1.10 -1.82 -19.13
CA LEU A 106 2.19 -0.91 -18.76
C LEU A 106 1.96 -0.18 -17.43
N VAL A 107 0.70 -0.04 -17.01
CA VAL A 107 0.34 0.50 -15.69
C VAL A 107 -0.61 -0.47 -15.00
N VAL A 108 -0.32 -0.81 -13.75
CA VAL A 108 -1.26 -1.43 -12.80
C VAL A 108 -1.68 -0.35 -11.81
N SER A 109 -2.97 -0.24 -11.50
CA SER A 109 -3.47 0.80 -10.58
C SER A 109 -4.41 0.23 -9.53
N LEU A 110 -4.33 0.76 -8.31
CA LEU A 110 -5.30 0.55 -7.24
C LEU A 110 -6.23 1.76 -7.13
N THR A 111 -7.53 1.53 -7.37
CA THR A 111 -8.56 2.53 -7.08
C THR A 111 -9.11 2.31 -5.66
N CYS A 112 -9.02 3.34 -4.82
CA CYS A 112 -9.37 3.28 -3.41
C CYS A 112 -10.64 4.07 -3.15
N ALA A 113 -11.75 3.41 -2.83
CA ALA A 113 -12.93 4.09 -2.33
C ALA A 113 -12.65 4.80 -0.98
N VAL A 114 -13.39 5.88 -0.69
CA VAL A 114 -13.24 6.63 0.56
C VAL A 114 -14.46 6.54 1.49
N SER A 115 -15.62 6.10 0.99
CA SER A 115 -16.86 6.01 1.76
C SER A 115 -17.78 4.91 1.22
N PRO A 116 -18.67 4.29 2.00
CA PRO A 116 -19.64 3.33 1.46
C PRO A 116 -20.48 3.88 0.30
N LEU A 117 -20.59 5.21 0.18
CA LEU A 117 -21.29 5.90 -0.90
C LEU A 117 -20.62 5.76 -2.28
N ASP A 118 -19.30 5.56 -2.35
CA ASP A 118 -18.54 5.49 -3.62
C ASP A 118 -18.03 4.07 -3.96
N TRP A 119 -18.32 3.08 -3.11
CA TRP A 119 -17.86 1.69 -3.31
C TRP A 119 -18.29 1.11 -4.66
N LYS A 120 -19.55 1.36 -5.06
CA LYS A 120 -20.06 0.90 -6.34
C LYS A 120 -19.30 1.54 -7.51
N ASP A 121 -18.97 2.82 -7.41
CA ASP A 121 -18.28 3.57 -8.46
C ASP A 121 -16.83 3.07 -8.59
N ALA A 122 -16.15 2.79 -7.46
CA ALA A 122 -14.84 2.17 -7.45
C ALA A 122 -14.83 0.78 -8.11
N LEU A 123 -15.81 -0.07 -7.80
CA LEU A 123 -15.96 -1.40 -8.43
C LEU A 123 -16.26 -1.30 -9.93
N VAL A 124 -17.14 -0.38 -10.33
CA VAL A 124 -17.44 -0.10 -11.75
C VAL A 124 -16.18 0.39 -12.46
N TYR A 125 -15.44 1.33 -11.87
CA TYR A 125 -14.19 1.83 -12.43
C TYR A 125 -13.17 0.71 -12.64
N ALA A 126 -12.95 -0.12 -11.62
CA ALA A 126 -12.04 -1.27 -11.70
C ALA A 126 -12.47 -2.31 -12.74
N SER A 127 -13.77 -2.40 -13.07
CA SER A 127 -14.25 -3.35 -14.07
C SER A 127 -13.86 -3.02 -15.52
N HIS A 128 -13.38 -1.80 -15.80
CA HIS A 128 -13.00 -1.37 -17.15
C HIS A 128 -11.70 -1.99 -17.66
N SER A 129 -10.79 -2.41 -16.78
CA SER A 129 -9.52 -3.03 -17.16
C SER A 129 -9.11 -4.06 -16.11
N SER A 130 -8.53 -5.17 -16.55
CA SER A 130 -7.95 -6.16 -15.63
C SER A 130 -6.77 -5.59 -14.84
N TYR A 131 -6.14 -4.50 -15.29
CA TYR A 131 -4.99 -3.87 -14.62
C TYR A 131 -5.39 -2.88 -13.52
N ILE A 132 -6.69 -2.75 -13.23
CA ILE A 132 -7.19 -1.88 -12.17
C ILE A 132 -7.80 -2.73 -11.06
N LEU A 133 -7.20 -2.67 -9.88
CA LEU A 133 -7.72 -3.33 -8.69
C LEU A 133 -8.58 -2.37 -7.87
N PRO A 134 -9.68 -2.84 -7.27
CA PRO A 134 -10.44 -2.05 -6.31
C PRO A 134 -9.91 -2.26 -4.88
N ALA A 135 -10.00 -1.21 -4.06
CA ALA A 135 -9.99 -1.27 -2.61
C ALA A 135 -11.25 -0.59 -2.08
N LEU A 136 -11.89 -1.21 -1.07
CA LEU A 136 -13.05 -0.66 -0.38
C LEU A 136 -12.74 -0.40 1.09
N GLY A 137 -13.18 0.74 1.60
CA GLY A 137 -12.96 1.16 2.97
C GLY A 137 -13.73 2.42 3.33
N VAL A 138 -13.66 2.79 4.60
CA VAL A 138 -14.16 4.05 5.15
C VAL A 138 -12.97 4.87 5.61
N HIS A 139 -12.68 5.93 4.85
CA HIS A 139 -11.59 6.85 5.13
C HIS A 139 -11.96 7.76 6.33
N PRO A 140 -10.99 8.13 7.19
CA PRO A 140 -11.20 8.93 8.40
C PRO A 140 -11.97 10.25 8.25
N TRP A 141 -12.06 10.82 7.04
CA TRP A 141 -12.81 12.06 6.80
C TRP A 141 -14.30 11.83 6.56
N TYR A 142 -14.71 10.62 6.16
CA TYR A 142 -16.08 10.27 5.79
C TYR A 142 -16.80 9.48 6.90
N LEU A 143 -16.30 9.54 8.14
CA LEU A 143 -16.96 8.91 9.29
C LEU A 143 -18.39 9.42 9.51
N SER A 144 -18.70 10.64 9.07
CA SER A 144 -20.06 11.19 9.10
C SER A 144 -21.06 10.33 8.34
N ASP A 145 -20.63 9.67 7.26
CA ASP A 145 -21.50 8.94 6.33
C ASP A 145 -21.98 7.62 6.94
N ILE A 146 -21.30 7.16 8.00
CA ILE A 146 -21.63 5.95 8.74
C ILE A 146 -22.16 6.24 10.15
N MET A 147 -22.44 7.50 10.49
CA MET A 147 -23.10 7.84 11.75
C MET A 147 -24.59 7.51 11.69
N ILE A 148 -25.19 7.24 12.86
CA ILE A 148 -26.64 7.17 12.95
C ILE A 148 -27.28 8.53 12.64
N SER A 149 -28.46 8.53 12.01
CA SER A 149 -29.10 9.76 11.53
C SER A 149 -29.50 10.75 12.63
N ASN A 150 -29.66 10.27 13.88
CA ASN A 150 -29.98 11.14 15.01
C ASN A 150 -29.07 10.86 16.20
N VAL A 151 -27.88 11.46 16.14
CA VAL A 151 -26.87 11.42 17.22
C VAL A 151 -27.45 11.96 18.54
N ASP A 152 -28.49 12.81 18.53
CA ASP A 152 -29.13 13.36 19.74
C ASP A 152 -29.98 12.35 20.49
N THR A 153 -30.35 11.23 19.86
CA THR A 153 -31.02 10.12 20.55
C THR A 153 -30.08 9.28 21.43
N VAL A 154 -28.76 9.44 21.27
CA VAL A 154 -27.77 8.77 22.11
C VAL A 154 -27.72 9.48 23.46
N GLN A 155 -28.44 8.92 24.44
CA GLN A 155 -28.58 9.50 25.77
C GLN A 155 -27.35 9.28 26.68
N SER A 156 -26.51 8.29 26.36
CA SER A 156 -25.30 7.97 27.12
C SER A 156 -24.09 7.87 26.20
N THR A 157 -22.96 8.44 26.63
CA THR A 157 -21.66 8.33 25.98
C THR A 157 -20.85 7.12 26.47
N ASP A 158 -21.43 6.25 27.30
CA ASP A 158 -20.72 5.10 27.89
C ASP A 158 -20.31 4.06 26.83
N ASP A 159 -21.10 3.91 25.77
CA ASP A 159 -20.76 3.08 24.60
C ASP A 159 -20.74 3.92 23.32
N ILE A 160 -19.54 4.32 22.92
CA ILE A 160 -19.32 5.12 21.71
C ILE A 160 -19.73 4.38 20.43
N ALA A 161 -19.77 3.04 20.41
CA ALA A 161 -20.12 2.29 19.20
C ALA A 161 -21.56 2.56 18.74
N THR A 162 -22.42 3.03 19.64
CA THR A 162 -23.82 3.40 19.36
C THR A 162 -23.97 4.63 18.47
N PHE A 163 -22.91 5.44 18.30
CA PHE A 163 -22.91 6.57 17.37
C PHE A 163 -22.85 6.16 15.90
N LEU A 164 -22.53 4.89 15.61
CA LEU A 164 -22.27 4.38 14.27
C LEU A 164 -23.36 3.42 13.81
N ASN A 165 -23.75 3.52 12.53
CA ASN A 165 -24.38 2.41 11.83
C ASN A 165 -23.27 1.41 11.45
N TRP A 166 -23.53 0.11 11.59
CA TRP A 166 -22.59 -0.98 11.29
C TRP A 166 -22.92 -1.77 10.02
N ASP A 167 -23.99 -1.41 9.31
CA ASP A 167 -24.38 -2.07 8.05
C ASP A 167 -23.25 -2.06 7.01
N TRP A 168 -22.47 -0.97 6.97
CA TRP A 168 -21.31 -0.85 6.06
C TRP A 168 -20.25 -1.92 6.31
N LEU A 169 -20.02 -2.36 7.56
CA LEU A 169 -19.01 -3.38 7.86
C LEU A 169 -19.46 -4.75 7.35
N THR A 170 -20.76 -5.04 7.46
CA THR A 170 -21.38 -6.25 6.91
C THR A 170 -21.35 -6.24 5.39
N GLU A 171 -21.60 -5.09 4.77
CA GLU A 171 -21.49 -4.90 3.33
C GLU A 171 -20.04 -5.07 2.86
N LEU A 172 -19.05 -4.48 3.54
CA LEU A 172 -17.64 -4.65 3.21
C LEU A 172 -17.23 -6.12 3.25
N GLU A 173 -17.63 -6.85 4.29
CA GLU A 173 -17.39 -8.29 4.40
C GLU A 173 -18.04 -9.07 3.25
N THR A 174 -19.26 -8.69 2.87
CA THR A 174 -19.96 -9.29 1.72
C THR A 174 -19.18 -9.07 0.43
N GLN A 175 -18.71 -7.84 0.18
CA GLN A 175 -17.90 -7.52 -1.00
C GLN A 175 -16.57 -8.29 -1.02
N LEU A 176 -15.89 -8.42 0.12
CA LEU A 176 -14.66 -9.20 0.25
C LEU A 176 -14.84 -10.69 -0.09
N SER A 177 -16.02 -11.24 0.26
CA SER A 177 -16.38 -12.63 -0.07
C SER A 177 -16.68 -12.81 -1.56
N GLN A 178 -17.27 -11.80 -2.21
CA GLN A 178 -17.67 -11.85 -3.63
C GLN A 178 -16.50 -11.56 -4.58
N HIS A 179 -15.49 -10.82 -4.11
CA HIS A 179 -14.36 -10.36 -4.91
C HIS A 179 -13.03 -10.83 -4.32
N PRO A 180 -12.45 -11.94 -4.81
CA PRO A 180 -11.20 -12.52 -4.28
C PRO A 180 -9.98 -11.59 -4.30
N HIS A 181 -9.96 -10.61 -5.21
CA HIS A 181 -8.86 -9.66 -5.38
C HIS A 181 -9.19 -8.25 -4.88
N LEU A 182 -10.30 -8.09 -4.14
CA LEU A 182 -10.64 -6.82 -3.52
C LEU A 182 -9.74 -6.56 -2.31
N LEU A 183 -9.08 -5.40 -2.30
CA LEU A 183 -8.29 -4.91 -1.17
C LEU A 183 -9.17 -4.16 -0.16
N VAL A 184 -8.63 -3.89 1.02
CA VAL A 184 -9.27 -3.03 2.02
C VAL A 184 -8.58 -1.68 2.06
N GLY A 185 -9.32 -0.60 1.84
CA GLY A 185 -8.75 0.74 1.70
C GLY A 185 -9.67 1.70 0.95
N GLU A 186 -9.58 3.01 1.13
CA GLU A 186 -8.69 3.71 2.07
C GLU A 186 -9.24 3.66 3.50
N ILE A 187 -8.40 3.24 4.45
CA ILE A 187 -8.74 3.20 5.89
C ILE A 187 -7.72 4.03 6.67
N GLY A 188 -7.98 4.44 7.90
CA GLY A 188 -6.91 5.02 8.72
C GLY A 188 -7.31 6.07 9.74
N LEU A 189 -6.36 6.93 10.07
CA LEU A 189 -6.44 7.89 11.18
C LEU A 189 -5.98 9.28 10.74
N CYS A 190 -6.78 10.31 11.04
CA CYS A 190 -6.49 11.68 10.69
C CYS A 190 -6.95 12.64 11.79
N LYS A 191 -6.01 13.26 12.51
CA LYS A 191 -6.33 14.31 13.50
C LYS A 191 -6.84 15.59 12.85
N MET A 192 -6.70 15.73 11.53
CA MET A 192 -7.15 16.89 10.77
C MET A 192 -8.53 16.72 10.13
N ALA A 193 -9.11 15.52 10.18
CA ALA A 193 -10.44 15.25 9.65
C ALA A 193 -11.46 16.24 10.21
N ARG A 194 -12.36 16.74 9.34
CA ARG A 194 -13.43 17.66 9.73
C ARG A 194 -14.27 17.10 10.87
N PHE A 195 -14.65 15.83 10.76
CA PHE A 195 -15.35 15.06 11.80
C PHE A 195 -14.71 15.21 13.19
N VAL A 196 -13.39 15.06 13.29
CA VAL A 196 -12.65 15.17 14.58
C VAL A 196 -12.70 16.58 15.16
N ARG A 197 -12.74 17.61 14.32
CA ARG A 197 -12.72 19.02 14.77
C ARG A 197 -14.11 19.55 15.11
N GLU A 198 -15.15 19.02 14.48
CA GLU A 198 -16.53 19.51 14.59
C GLU A 198 -17.42 18.63 15.46
N PHE A 199 -16.92 17.51 16.00
CA PHE A 199 -17.71 16.62 16.85
C PHE A 199 -18.30 17.36 18.07
N PRO A 200 -19.59 17.13 18.43
CA PRO A 200 -20.27 17.86 19.50
C PRO A 200 -19.53 17.79 20.85
N LYS A 201 -19.30 18.95 21.48
CA LYS A 201 -18.55 19.06 22.75
C LYS A 201 -19.29 18.41 23.91
N ASP A 202 -20.62 18.53 23.93
CA ASP A 202 -21.53 17.89 24.88
C ASP A 202 -21.49 16.36 24.81
N LYS A 203 -20.99 15.79 23.69
CA LYS A 203 -20.81 14.34 23.48
C LYS A 203 -19.34 13.90 23.59
N GLY A 204 -18.52 14.71 24.26
CA GLY A 204 -17.09 14.45 24.52
C GLY A 204 -16.14 14.99 23.45
N GLY A 205 -16.66 15.63 22.40
CA GLY A 205 -15.89 16.41 21.43
C GLY A 205 -14.77 15.63 20.75
N LYS A 206 -13.61 16.28 20.61
CA LYS A 206 -12.45 15.75 19.88
C LYS A 206 -11.99 14.38 20.41
N ASN A 207 -12.06 14.13 21.70
CA ASN A 207 -11.58 12.87 22.28
C ASN A 207 -12.46 11.70 21.81
N THR A 208 -13.77 11.81 21.98
CA THR A 208 -14.74 10.83 21.49
C THR A 208 -14.62 10.62 19.98
N ALA A 209 -14.44 11.69 19.21
CA ALA A 209 -14.27 11.58 17.76
C ALA A 209 -13.02 10.78 17.36
N LEU A 210 -11.90 10.98 18.05
CA LEU A 210 -10.69 10.18 17.82
C LEU A 210 -10.89 8.72 18.23
N GLN A 211 -11.59 8.45 19.34
CA GLN A 211 -11.92 7.08 19.75
C GLN A 211 -12.82 6.38 18.73
N LEU A 212 -13.82 7.08 18.17
CA LEU A 212 -14.67 6.56 17.09
C LEU A 212 -13.85 6.25 15.83
N GLN A 213 -12.94 7.15 15.46
CA GLN A 213 -12.04 6.94 14.33
C GLN A 213 -11.12 5.73 14.53
N THR A 214 -10.54 5.59 15.72
CA THR A 214 -9.75 4.40 16.10
C THR A 214 -10.58 3.12 16.05
N LEU A 215 -11.81 3.15 16.56
CA LEU A 215 -12.71 2.00 16.53
C LEU A 215 -13.02 1.55 15.09
N VAL A 216 -13.38 2.48 14.21
CA VAL A 216 -13.67 2.20 12.79
C VAL A 216 -12.41 1.67 12.07
N PHE A 217 -11.24 2.29 12.31
CA PHE A 217 -9.98 1.82 11.76
C PHE A 217 -9.65 0.39 12.22
N ARG A 218 -9.79 0.10 13.53
CA ARG A 218 -9.54 -1.23 14.10
C ARG A 218 -10.44 -2.30 13.46
N LYS A 219 -11.74 -2.01 13.30
CA LYS A 219 -12.70 -2.97 12.71
C LYS A 219 -12.39 -3.30 11.26
N GLN A 220 -11.92 -2.33 10.48
CA GLN A 220 -11.48 -2.58 9.11
C GLN A 220 -10.17 -3.37 9.06
N LEU A 221 -9.23 -3.09 9.97
CA LEU A 221 -7.97 -3.84 10.10
C LEU A 221 -8.23 -5.32 10.47
N ASP A 222 -9.14 -5.56 11.42
CA ASP A 222 -9.55 -6.91 11.82
C ASP A 222 -10.18 -7.67 10.67
N LEU A 223 -11.05 -7.02 9.90
CA LEU A 223 -11.71 -7.63 8.74
C LEU A 223 -10.69 -7.95 7.63
N ALA A 224 -9.76 -7.03 7.36
CA ALA A 224 -8.68 -7.26 6.40
C ALA A 224 -7.77 -8.41 6.84
N ALA A 225 -7.45 -8.54 8.13
CA ALA A 225 -6.70 -9.67 8.67
C ALA A 225 -7.49 -10.99 8.52
N LYS A 226 -8.79 -11.00 8.88
CA LYS A 226 -9.68 -12.15 8.73
C LYS A 226 -9.72 -12.68 7.30
N TRP A 227 -9.83 -11.78 6.33
CA TRP A 227 -9.89 -12.12 4.90
C TRP A 227 -8.52 -12.15 4.21
N SER A 228 -7.43 -11.98 4.97
CA SER A 228 -6.06 -11.93 4.46
C SER A 228 -5.93 -11.00 3.25
N ARG A 229 -6.43 -9.77 3.41
CA ARG A 229 -6.39 -8.71 2.40
C ARG A 229 -5.35 -7.66 2.76
N PRO A 230 -4.50 -7.24 1.82
CA PRO A 230 -3.60 -6.14 2.07
C PRO A 230 -4.40 -4.84 2.22
N VAL A 231 -3.85 -3.91 3.00
CA VAL A 231 -4.51 -2.64 3.32
C VAL A 231 -3.70 -1.44 2.85
N THR A 232 -4.40 -0.40 2.42
CA THR A 232 -3.83 0.94 2.25
C THR A 232 -4.34 1.88 3.34
N VAL A 233 -3.41 2.50 4.07
CA VAL A 233 -3.66 3.20 5.35
C VAL A 233 -3.30 4.68 5.28
N HIS A 234 -4.30 5.52 5.45
CA HIS A 234 -4.20 6.95 5.67
C HIS A 234 -3.67 7.23 7.08
N CYS A 235 -2.64 8.06 7.19
CA CYS A 235 -2.18 8.51 8.50
C CYS A 235 -1.62 9.92 8.47
N VAL A 236 -2.41 10.89 8.94
CA VAL A 236 -2.02 12.31 8.99
C VAL A 236 -2.14 12.87 10.40
N ASN A 237 -1.02 13.36 10.94
CA ASN A 237 -0.88 13.83 12.32
C ASN A 237 -1.31 12.79 13.39
N ALA A 238 -1.37 11.51 13.02
CA ALA A 238 -1.89 10.44 13.85
C ALA A 238 -0.93 9.24 14.02
N HIS A 239 0.34 9.35 13.60
CA HIS A 239 1.30 8.22 13.64
C HIS A 239 1.46 7.60 15.03
N GLY A 240 1.50 8.42 16.09
CA GLY A 240 1.54 7.89 17.46
C GLY A 240 0.29 7.05 17.82
N LEU A 241 -0.90 7.50 17.40
CA LEU A 241 -2.16 6.77 17.61
C LEU A 241 -2.22 5.50 16.75
N PHE A 242 -1.72 5.56 15.52
CA PHE A 242 -1.54 4.38 14.67
C PHE A 242 -0.67 3.33 15.38
N MET A 243 0.49 3.74 15.91
CA MET A 243 1.38 2.83 16.63
C MET A 243 0.78 2.31 17.95
N GLU A 244 -0.03 3.11 18.65
CA GLU A 244 -0.83 2.63 19.78
C GLU A 244 -1.77 1.50 19.37
N VAL A 245 -2.54 1.67 18.28
CA VAL A 245 -3.41 0.61 17.74
C VAL A 245 -2.61 -0.64 17.44
N MET A 246 -1.51 -0.54 16.66
CA MET A 246 -0.70 -1.70 16.28
C MET A 246 -0.16 -2.46 17.49
N ARG A 247 0.30 -1.75 18.53
CA ARG A 247 0.78 -2.36 19.78
C ARG A 247 -0.36 -3.01 20.57
N ASP A 248 -1.55 -2.42 20.59
CA ASP A 248 -2.69 -2.98 21.29
C ASP A 248 -3.20 -4.25 20.62
N VAL A 249 -3.24 -4.30 19.27
CA VAL A 249 -3.49 -5.54 18.52
C VAL A 249 -2.53 -6.65 18.96
N LEU A 250 -1.23 -6.34 19.04
CA LEU A 250 -0.22 -7.32 19.42
C LEU A 250 -0.43 -7.83 20.85
N LYS A 251 -0.73 -6.95 21.81
CA LYS A 251 -1.00 -7.33 23.20
C LYS A 251 -2.23 -8.23 23.32
N GLU A 252 -3.31 -7.92 22.60
CA GLU A 252 -4.55 -8.73 22.59
C GLU A 252 -4.27 -10.16 22.10
N VAL A 253 -3.44 -10.30 21.05
CA VAL A 253 -3.00 -11.60 20.55
C VAL A 253 -2.12 -12.32 21.57
N GLN A 254 -1.17 -11.63 22.18
CA GLN A 254 -0.29 -12.22 23.19
C GLN A 254 -1.06 -12.69 24.44
N HIS A 255 -2.13 -12.00 24.82
CA HIS A 255 -2.97 -12.37 25.95
C HIS A 255 -3.94 -13.52 25.63
N SER A 256 -4.45 -13.59 24.40
CA SER A 256 -5.40 -14.63 23.98
C SER A 256 -4.73 -15.96 23.59
N CYS A 257 -3.50 -15.94 23.09
CA CYS A 257 -2.77 -17.14 22.67
C CYS A 257 -1.85 -17.64 23.81
N ILE A 258 -2.44 -18.24 24.86
CA ILE A 258 -1.68 -18.96 25.92
C ILE A 258 -0.97 -20.21 25.35
N GLU A 259 -1.35 -20.70 24.17
CA GLU A 259 -0.62 -21.77 23.49
C GLU A 259 -0.59 -21.57 21.96
N LYS A 260 0.63 -21.70 21.40
CA LYS A 260 1.01 -21.99 19.99
C LYS A 260 1.57 -20.83 19.16
N ASN A 261 2.84 -21.05 18.81
CA ASN A 261 3.69 -20.43 17.80
C ASN A 261 2.91 -19.95 16.55
N GLY A 262 3.02 -18.65 16.22
CA GLY A 262 2.55 -18.10 14.93
C GLY A 262 1.21 -17.35 14.92
N CYS A 263 0.62 -17.05 16.09
CA CYS A 263 -0.73 -16.47 16.23
C CYS A 263 -0.91 -15.07 15.60
N TRP A 264 0.13 -14.23 15.52
CA TRP A 264 0.00 -12.82 15.11
C TRP A 264 -0.29 -12.62 13.62
N ARG A 265 0.13 -13.54 12.74
CA ARG A 265 -0.12 -13.42 11.29
C ARG A 265 -1.60 -13.40 10.93
N LYS A 266 -2.46 -13.92 11.82
CA LYS A 266 -3.93 -13.86 11.66
C LYS A 266 -4.56 -12.58 12.22
N ALA A 267 -3.80 -11.81 13.00
CA ALA A 267 -4.28 -10.61 13.66
C ALA A 267 -3.97 -9.33 12.87
N PHE A 268 -3.02 -9.41 11.93
CA PHE A 268 -2.68 -8.32 11.04
C PHE A 268 -2.99 -8.70 9.59
N PRO A 269 -3.32 -7.72 8.75
CA PRO A 269 -3.29 -7.89 7.29
C PRO A 269 -1.93 -8.44 6.82
N PRO A 270 -1.89 -9.17 5.71
CA PRO A 270 -0.65 -9.69 5.13
C PRO A 270 0.34 -8.60 4.70
N ALA A 271 -0.17 -7.41 4.33
CA ALA A 271 0.65 -6.24 4.04
C ALA A 271 -0.13 -4.94 4.35
N ILE A 272 0.61 -3.90 4.73
CA ILE A 272 0.10 -2.58 5.14
C ILE A 272 0.91 -1.51 4.39
N ALA A 273 0.27 -0.84 3.43
CA ALA A 273 0.84 0.30 2.75
C ALA A 273 0.42 1.61 3.45
N MET A 274 1.39 2.35 3.96
CA MET A 274 1.18 3.71 4.44
C MET A 274 1.24 4.64 3.23
N HIS A 275 0.11 4.88 2.60
CA HIS A 275 0.03 5.68 1.37
C HIS A 275 0.25 7.18 1.67
N SER A 276 0.74 7.91 0.67
CA SER A 276 1.11 9.33 0.71
C SER A 276 1.82 9.70 2.03
N PHE A 277 2.83 8.91 2.43
CA PHE A 277 3.37 8.91 3.79
C PHE A 277 3.88 10.30 4.21
N THR A 278 3.23 10.90 5.20
CA THR A 278 3.56 12.27 5.70
C THR A 278 4.37 12.27 7.01
N GLY A 279 4.82 11.09 7.44
CA GLY A 279 5.62 10.89 8.64
C GLY A 279 7.01 11.51 8.57
N THR A 280 7.85 11.18 9.54
CA THR A 280 9.28 11.54 9.57
C THR A 280 10.09 10.26 9.43
N ALA A 281 11.40 10.38 9.17
CA ALA A 281 12.32 9.26 9.30
C ALA A 281 12.22 8.54 10.66
N HIS A 282 12.00 9.28 11.76
CA HIS A 282 11.73 8.66 13.07
C HIS A 282 10.48 7.76 13.07
N HIS A 283 9.39 8.17 12.42
CA HIS A 283 8.19 7.33 12.33
C HIS A 283 8.43 6.09 11.46
N VAL A 284 9.27 6.19 10.41
CA VAL A 284 9.69 5.02 9.62
C VAL A 284 10.45 4.04 10.52
N CYS A 285 11.45 4.52 11.27
CA CYS A 285 12.19 3.69 12.21
C CYS A 285 11.26 3.02 13.23
N GLU A 286 10.35 3.76 13.86
CA GLU A 286 9.41 3.21 14.86
C GLU A 286 8.53 2.09 14.27
N ILE A 287 8.05 2.25 13.03
CA ILE A 287 7.23 1.23 12.33
C ILE A 287 8.07 -0.01 12.01
N LEU A 288 9.29 0.17 11.51
CA LEU A 288 10.16 -0.95 11.14
C LEU A 288 10.70 -1.71 12.37
N GLU A 289 11.02 -1.00 13.45
CA GLU A 289 11.38 -1.61 14.74
C GLU A 289 10.23 -2.45 15.31
N PHE A 290 8.99 -1.98 15.16
CA PHE A 290 7.81 -2.76 15.54
C PHE A 290 7.65 -4.02 14.67
N GLU A 291 7.87 -3.94 13.36
CA GLU A 291 7.86 -5.12 12.48
C GLU A 291 8.94 -6.12 12.86
N GLU A 292 10.15 -5.67 13.17
CA GLU A 292 11.25 -6.52 13.61
C GLU A 292 10.88 -7.25 14.92
N GLN A 293 10.26 -6.55 15.88
CA GLN A 293 9.76 -7.16 17.11
C GLN A 293 8.69 -8.23 16.85
N LEU A 294 7.78 -7.99 15.91
CA LEU A 294 6.78 -8.97 15.49
C LEU A 294 7.43 -10.24 14.93
N LEU A 295 8.43 -10.08 14.06
CA LEU A 295 9.13 -11.21 13.43
C LEU A 295 10.01 -11.96 14.43
N ALA A 296 10.75 -11.27 15.29
CA ALA A 296 11.61 -11.89 16.31
C ALA A 296 10.82 -12.73 17.33
N SER A 297 9.57 -12.35 17.60
CA SER A 297 8.68 -13.12 18.49
C SER A 297 8.32 -14.52 17.94
N VAL A 298 8.57 -14.79 16.66
CA VAL A 298 8.34 -16.08 16.00
C VAL A 298 9.52 -17.05 16.21
N ASP A 299 10.75 -16.54 16.20
CA ASP A 299 11.97 -17.36 16.22
C ASP A 299 12.45 -17.73 17.64
N GLY A 300 11.86 -17.13 18.69
CA GLY A 300 12.28 -17.30 20.09
C GLY A 300 11.86 -18.60 20.79
N PHE A 301 11.01 -19.44 20.19
CA PHE A 301 10.48 -20.67 20.81
C PHE A 301 10.55 -21.88 19.86
N GLY A 302 11.77 -22.28 19.48
CA GLY A 302 12.00 -23.41 18.58
C GLY A 302 13.41 -24.00 18.59
N THR A 303 13.70 -24.85 19.58
CA THR A 303 14.72 -25.91 19.59
C THR A 303 16.21 -25.54 19.46
N SER A 304 16.88 -25.57 20.62
CA SER A 304 18.21 -26.15 20.74
C SER A 304 18.20 -27.61 20.25
N GLY A 305 18.59 -27.87 18.99
CA GLY A 305 18.72 -29.26 18.54
C GLY A 305 18.86 -29.47 17.03
N LYS A 306 20.12 -29.68 16.60
CA LYS A 306 20.55 -30.49 15.44
C LYS A 306 19.91 -30.21 14.07
N LYS A 307 20.72 -29.63 13.16
CA LYS A 307 20.50 -29.57 11.70
C LYS A 307 20.07 -30.94 11.12
N PRO A 308 18.94 -31.07 10.39
CA PRO A 308 18.64 -32.27 9.64
C PRO A 308 19.31 -32.23 8.25
N LYS A 309 19.77 -33.41 7.81
CA LYS A 309 20.41 -33.66 6.52
C LYS A 309 19.41 -33.56 5.36
N ARG A 310 19.84 -32.87 4.30
CA ARG A 310 19.17 -32.74 3.00
C ARG A 310 19.16 -34.11 2.29
N THR A 311 17.99 -34.65 1.98
CA THR A 311 17.81 -35.79 1.06
C THR A 311 17.12 -35.30 -0.19
N GLN A 312 17.73 -35.57 -1.35
CA GLN A 312 17.21 -35.27 -2.67
C GLN A 312 16.15 -36.31 -3.06
N THR A 313 14.98 -35.87 -3.50
CA THR A 313 14.06 -36.68 -4.29
C THR A 313 13.45 -35.83 -5.41
N GLN A 314 13.35 -36.44 -6.58
CA GLN A 314 13.06 -35.88 -7.89
C GLN A 314 11.62 -35.38 -8.05
N GLN A 315 11.45 -34.31 -8.83
CA GLN A 315 10.19 -33.67 -9.22
C GLN A 315 9.37 -34.50 -10.22
N PRO A 316 8.04 -34.32 -10.28
CA PRO A 316 7.28 -34.34 -11.51
C PRO A 316 6.85 -32.92 -11.95
N ASP A 317 6.82 -32.76 -13.26
CA ASP A 317 6.55 -31.56 -14.07
C ASP A 317 5.07 -31.19 -14.09
N HIS A 318 4.72 -30.00 -13.57
CA HIS A 318 3.47 -29.29 -13.85
C HIS A 318 3.72 -27.77 -13.76
N SER A 319 3.81 -27.13 -14.92
CA SER A 319 4.08 -25.70 -15.10
C SER A 319 2.79 -24.86 -15.17
N GLY A 320 2.62 -23.95 -14.22
CA GLY A 320 1.52 -22.98 -14.16
C GLY A 320 1.75 -21.95 -13.05
N ILE A 321 1.32 -20.71 -13.25
CA ILE A 321 1.60 -19.48 -12.46
C ILE A 321 1.36 -19.59 -10.93
N ALA A 322 0.71 -20.65 -10.44
CA ALA A 322 0.71 -20.98 -9.01
C ALA A 322 2.12 -21.16 -8.42
N ASP A 323 3.14 -21.45 -9.24
CA ASP A 323 4.51 -21.67 -8.79
C ASP A 323 5.35 -20.40 -8.65
N VAL A 324 4.93 -19.23 -9.14
CA VAL A 324 5.74 -17.98 -8.99
C VAL A 324 5.46 -17.28 -7.67
N GLY A 325 4.20 -17.31 -7.20
CA GLY A 325 3.86 -16.94 -5.83
C GLY A 325 4.52 -17.88 -4.81
N ALA A 326 4.77 -19.14 -5.19
CA ALA A 326 5.49 -20.13 -4.38
C ALA A 326 7.02 -20.04 -4.50
N GLN A 327 7.58 -19.59 -5.64
CA GLN A 327 9.02 -19.39 -5.80
C GLN A 327 9.53 -18.14 -5.08
N LEU A 328 8.72 -17.08 -4.91
CA LEU A 328 9.12 -15.94 -4.06
C LEU A 328 9.10 -16.27 -2.55
N ILE A 329 8.63 -17.46 -2.17
CA ILE A 329 8.72 -18.00 -0.80
C ILE A 329 10.06 -18.75 -0.59
N SER A 330 10.89 -18.95 -1.63
CA SER A 330 12.07 -19.83 -1.55
C SER A 330 13.29 -19.25 -0.83
N ASP A 331 13.33 -17.95 -0.53
CA ASP A 331 14.52 -17.28 0.00
C ASP A 331 14.57 -17.16 1.53
N GLY A 332 13.58 -17.70 2.24
CA GLY A 332 13.55 -17.65 3.71
C GLY A 332 13.42 -16.24 4.30
N ARG A 333 13.24 -15.20 3.47
CA ARG A 333 12.79 -13.87 3.91
C ARG A 333 11.27 -13.81 3.89
N THR A 334 10.68 -13.50 5.04
CA THR A 334 9.24 -13.26 5.14
C THR A 334 8.87 -12.02 4.33
N ASN A 335 7.76 -12.07 3.58
CA ASN A 335 7.23 -10.88 2.90
C ASN A 335 7.13 -9.68 3.86
N PRO A 336 7.61 -8.50 3.44
CA PRO A 336 7.39 -7.23 4.12
C PRO A 336 5.97 -7.01 4.60
N LEU A 337 5.80 -6.67 5.88
CA LEU A 337 4.51 -6.25 6.43
C LEU A 337 4.22 -4.79 6.09
N PHE A 338 5.16 -3.87 6.35
CA PHE A 338 4.96 -2.45 6.08
C PHE A 338 5.62 -1.97 4.79
N TYR A 339 4.88 -1.13 4.08
CA TYR A 339 5.32 -0.41 2.90
C TYR A 339 4.99 1.08 3.05
N PHE A 340 5.68 1.92 2.30
CA PHE A 340 5.53 3.38 2.36
C PHE A 340 5.34 3.94 0.96
N GLY A 341 4.15 4.48 0.70
CA GLY A 341 3.78 5.09 -0.56
C GLY A 341 4.11 6.58 -0.59
N PHE A 342 4.53 7.05 -1.76
CA PHE A 342 4.77 8.47 -2.02
C PHE A 342 4.07 8.87 -3.31
N SER A 343 3.37 10.01 -3.24
CA SER A 343 2.74 10.64 -4.40
C SER A 343 3.40 11.98 -4.72
N HIS A 344 3.38 12.33 -6.00
CA HIS A 344 3.84 13.66 -6.41
C HIS A 344 2.86 14.76 -5.99
N SER A 345 1.55 14.48 -5.99
CA SER A 345 0.52 15.43 -5.59
C SER A 345 0.68 15.85 -4.13
N VAL A 346 0.80 14.89 -3.21
CA VAL A 346 0.87 15.17 -1.76
C VAL A 346 2.30 15.44 -1.30
N ASN A 347 3.25 14.55 -1.61
CA ASN A 347 4.59 14.63 -1.03
C ASN A 347 5.50 15.66 -1.71
N HIS A 348 5.14 16.16 -2.90
CA HIS A 348 5.88 17.20 -3.60
C HIS A 348 5.07 18.50 -3.76
N LEU A 349 3.95 18.49 -4.49
CA LEU A 349 3.24 19.72 -4.87
C LEU A 349 2.60 20.44 -3.67
N MET A 350 2.05 19.70 -2.70
CA MET A 350 1.51 20.31 -1.46
C MET A 350 2.61 20.73 -0.47
N CYS A 351 3.86 20.34 -0.67
CA CYS A 351 4.99 20.70 0.19
C CYS A 351 5.58 22.07 -0.18
N THR A 352 4.91 23.15 0.25
CA THR A 352 5.26 24.53 -0.16
C THR A 352 6.47 25.13 0.57
N SER A 353 6.86 24.61 1.75
CA SER A 353 8.02 25.11 2.50
C SER A 353 9.29 24.27 2.30
N ASP A 354 10.47 24.90 2.34
CA ASP A 354 11.77 24.19 2.26
C ASP A 354 11.93 23.17 3.37
N LYS A 355 11.44 23.49 4.57
CA LYS A 355 11.47 22.58 5.72
C LYS A 355 10.66 21.31 5.43
N ALA A 356 9.46 21.44 4.85
CA ALA A 356 8.64 20.29 4.49
C ALA A 356 9.30 19.46 3.40
N ARG A 357 9.86 20.10 2.36
CA ARG A 357 10.59 19.41 1.28
C ARG A 357 11.79 18.62 1.79
N LYS A 358 12.65 19.24 2.61
CA LYS A 358 13.82 18.59 3.22
C LYS A 358 13.42 17.38 4.06
N LYS A 359 12.38 17.53 4.89
CA LYS A 359 11.82 16.44 5.70
C LYS A 359 11.30 15.30 4.83
N GLY A 360 10.61 15.60 3.73
CA GLY A 360 10.12 14.60 2.78
C GLY A 360 11.28 13.78 2.19
N VAL A 361 12.31 14.46 1.68
CA VAL A 361 13.52 13.81 1.13
C VAL A 361 14.22 12.93 2.17
N GLU A 362 14.41 13.43 3.39
CA GLU A 362 15.00 12.66 4.49
C GLU A 362 14.17 11.40 4.81
N THR A 363 12.85 11.53 4.80
CA THR A 363 11.93 10.41 5.06
C THR A 363 12.03 9.35 3.97
N VAL A 364 12.00 9.74 2.69
CA VAL A 364 12.18 8.80 1.55
C VAL A 364 13.53 8.09 1.65
N ARG A 365 14.61 8.81 1.99
CA ARG A 365 15.96 8.22 2.16
C ARG A 365 16.05 7.21 3.30
N SER A 366 15.26 7.38 4.36
CA SER A 366 15.28 6.47 5.52
C SER A 366 14.62 5.12 5.26
N ILE A 367 13.85 4.98 4.16
CA ILE A 367 13.09 3.77 3.88
C ILE A 367 13.96 2.77 3.09
N PRO A 368 13.99 1.48 3.48
CA PRO A 368 14.64 0.44 2.71
C PRO A 368 14.03 0.31 1.31
N SER A 369 14.87 0.07 0.30
CA SER A 369 14.43 0.05 -1.11
C SER A 369 13.34 -0.99 -1.40
N ASP A 370 13.30 -2.11 -0.66
CA ASP A 370 12.26 -3.13 -0.79
C ASP A 370 10.93 -2.74 -0.14
N ARG A 371 10.81 -1.57 0.50
CA ARG A 371 9.57 -1.09 1.16
C ARG A 371 8.96 0.14 0.50
N LEU A 372 9.64 0.71 -0.51
CA LEU A 372 9.19 1.89 -1.24
C LEU A 372 8.07 1.55 -2.23
N LEU A 373 6.99 2.31 -2.18
CA LEU A 373 5.90 2.32 -3.14
C LEU A 373 5.74 3.72 -3.76
N VAL A 374 5.16 3.76 -4.94
CA VAL A 374 4.76 4.99 -5.63
C VAL A 374 3.29 4.93 -5.97
N GLU A 375 2.67 6.10 -6.00
CA GLU A 375 1.24 6.21 -6.23
C GLU A 375 0.88 7.57 -6.82
N SER A 376 -0.26 7.62 -7.51
CA SER A 376 -0.75 8.83 -8.13
C SER A 376 -1.41 9.76 -7.10
N ASP A 377 -2.23 9.20 -6.21
CA ASP A 377 -3.10 9.91 -5.27
C ASP A 377 -3.89 11.04 -5.96
N VAL A 378 -4.47 10.71 -7.11
CA VAL A 378 -5.26 11.61 -7.97
C VAL A 378 -6.73 11.21 -7.96
N HIS A 379 -7.59 12.14 -8.40
CA HIS A 379 -9.04 11.95 -8.38
C HIS A 379 -9.65 11.76 -9.78
N ALA A 380 -8.83 11.73 -10.82
CA ALA A 380 -9.25 11.62 -12.21
C ALA A 380 -8.43 10.53 -12.91
N SER A 381 -9.06 9.74 -13.77
CA SER A 381 -8.39 8.68 -14.54
C SER A 381 -7.28 9.21 -15.43
N ASP A 382 -7.47 10.40 -15.99
CA ASP A 382 -6.55 11.01 -16.96
C ASP A 382 -5.21 11.41 -16.34
N ASP A 383 -5.15 11.47 -15.01
CA ASP A 383 -3.99 11.86 -14.24
C ASP A 383 -3.20 10.67 -13.67
N VAL A 384 -3.74 9.45 -13.71
CA VAL A 384 -3.12 8.27 -13.05
C VAL A 384 -1.70 8.04 -13.54
N VAL A 385 -1.51 8.05 -14.86
CA VAL A 385 -0.20 7.78 -15.49
C VAL A 385 0.82 8.84 -15.09
N LEU A 386 0.47 10.12 -15.27
CA LEU A 386 1.39 11.22 -14.98
C LEU A 386 1.61 11.39 -13.47
N GLY A 387 0.59 11.22 -12.65
CA GLY A 387 0.73 11.23 -11.19
C GLY A 387 1.73 10.19 -10.71
N THR A 388 1.62 8.96 -11.21
CA THR A 388 2.53 7.85 -10.88
C THR A 388 3.94 8.11 -11.41
N ALA A 389 4.09 8.60 -12.65
CA ALA A 389 5.39 8.93 -13.22
C ALA A 389 6.08 10.07 -12.43
N GLY A 390 5.32 11.08 -12.02
CA GLY A 390 5.77 12.15 -11.15
C GLY A 390 6.22 11.63 -9.78
N ALA A 391 5.53 10.64 -9.22
CA ALA A 391 5.90 10.02 -7.94
C ALA A 391 7.24 9.28 -8.04
N ILE A 392 7.45 8.52 -9.12
CA ILE A 392 8.74 7.88 -9.41
C ILE A 392 9.85 8.94 -9.53
N ALA A 393 9.61 10.02 -10.26
CA ALA A 393 10.57 11.12 -10.40
C ALA A 393 10.91 11.79 -9.05
N TYR A 394 9.90 11.98 -8.19
CA TYR A 394 10.09 12.50 -6.83
C TYR A 394 10.96 11.57 -5.97
N VAL A 395 10.65 10.27 -5.96
CA VAL A 395 11.41 9.27 -5.19
C VAL A 395 12.85 9.15 -5.71
N ALA A 396 13.05 9.11 -7.03
CA ALA A 396 14.38 9.09 -7.65
C ALA A 396 15.22 10.30 -7.28
N HIS A 397 14.64 11.50 -7.35
CA HIS A 397 15.32 12.72 -6.90
C HIS A 397 15.65 12.66 -5.40
N ALA A 398 14.72 12.24 -4.56
CA ALA A 398 14.94 12.15 -3.12
C ALA A 398 16.05 11.15 -2.78
N ARG A 399 16.13 10.01 -3.48
CA ARG A 399 17.15 8.97 -3.28
C ARG A 399 18.48 9.26 -3.98
N CYS A 400 18.51 10.24 -4.89
CA CYS A 400 19.64 10.45 -5.81
C CYS A 400 19.96 9.19 -6.64
N GLU A 401 18.91 8.46 -7.04
CA GLU A 401 18.99 7.23 -7.82
C GLU A 401 18.52 7.49 -9.26
N ARG A 402 18.84 6.59 -10.19
CA ARG A 402 18.32 6.68 -11.56
C ARG A 402 16.82 6.41 -11.53
N ILE A 403 16.07 7.10 -12.37
CA ILE A 403 14.60 6.98 -12.39
C ILE A 403 14.15 5.58 -12.82
N GLU A 404 14.93 4.94 -13.69
CA GLU A 404 14.71 3.58 -14.18
C GLU A 404 14.82 2.55 -13.05
N ASP A 405 15.87 2.65 -12.22
CA ASP A 405 16.11 1.73 -11.10
C ASP A 405 15.01 1.85 -10.03
N VAL A 406 14.56 3.09 -9.77
CA VAL A 406 13.43 3.36 -8.85
C VAL A 406 12.13 2.84 -9.42
N ALA A 407 11.87 3.04 -10.71
CA ALA A 407 10.66 2.53 -11.37
C ALA A 407 10.57 1.00 -11.27
N GLU A 408 11.64 0.28 -11.61
CA GLU A 408 11.70 -1.18 -11.50
C GLU A 408 11.53 -1.66 -10.05
N THR A 409 12.19 -0.99 -9.10
CA THR A 409 12.10 -1.32 -7.68
C THR A 409 10.68 -1.12 -7.15
N CYS A 410 10.07 0.03 -7.41
CA CYS A 410 8.72 0.33 -6.96
C CYS A 410 7.67 -0.54 -7.67
N ALA A 411 7.88 -0.89 -8.94
CA ALA A 411 7.01 -1.83 -9.64
C ALA A 411 7.02 -3.22 -9.00
N ARG A 412 8.22 -3.76 -8.72
CA ARG A 412 8.38 -5.04 -8.02
C ARG A 412 7.74 -5.01 -6.63
N ASN A 413 7.98 -3.96 -5.86
CA ASN A 413 7.40 -3.81 -4.52
C ASN A 413 5.87 -3.65 -4.57
N GLY A 414 5.36 -2.86 -5.52
CA GLY A 414 3.92 -2.63 -5.72
C GLY A 414 3.20 -3.90 -6.13
N LEU A 415 3.74 -4.68 -7.08
CA LEU A 415 3.18 -5.99 -7.42
C LEU A 415 3.18 -6.93 -6.22
N ARG A 416 4.26 -6.97 -5.43
CA ARG A 416 4.32 -7.80 -4.22
C ARG A 416 3.28 -7.37 -3.19
N PHE A 417 3.09 -6.07 -2.98
CA PHE A 417 2.03 -5.55 -2.11
C PHE A 417 0.63 -5.93 -2.62
N LEU A 418 0.33 -5.64 -3.88
CA LEU A 418 -0.99 -5.87 -4.49
C LEU A 418 -1.33 -7.36 -4.60
N SER A 419 -0.34 -8.26 -4.62
CA SER A 419 -0.53 -9.71 -4.65
C SER A 419 -0.42 -10.38 -3.27
N SER A 420 -0.30 -9.60 -2.19
CA SER A 420 -0.23 -10.10 -0.81
C SER A 420 -1.59 -10.61 -0.33
N PHE A 421 -2.11 -11.67 -0.95
CA PHE A 421 -3.30 -12.40 -0.55
C PHE A 421 -2.90 -13.77 0.00
N ASP A 422 -3.60 -14.25 1.02
CA ASP A 422 -3.58 -15.67 1.38
C ASP A 422 -4.87 -16.33 0.87
N LEU A 423 -4.84 -16.81 -0.38
CA LEU A 423 -5.99 -17.42 -1.05
C LEU A 423 -6.38 -18.80 -0.46
N ALA A 424 -5.60 -19.32 0.51
CA ALA A 424 -5.93 -20.56 1.22
C ALA A 424 -7.14 -20.42 2.16
N VAL A 425 -7.61 -19.20 2.42
CA VAL A 425 -8.86 -18.92 3.15
C VAL A 425 -10.05 -18.90 2.18
N SER A 426 -10.24 -20.01 1.45
CA SER A 426 -11.48 -20.27 0.73
C SER A 426 -12.36 -21.14 1.65
N HIS A 427 -13.36 -20.52 2.28
CA HIS A 427 -14.30 -21.21 3.18
C HIS A 427 -15.35 -22.03 2.43
#